data_AF-A0A026X2U2-F1
#
_entry.id   AF-A0A026X2U2-F1
#
_cell.length_a   1.000
_cell.length_b   1.000
_cell.length_c   1.000
_cell.angle_alpha   90.00
_cell.angle_beta   90.00
_cell.angle_gamma   90.00
#
_symmetry.space_group_name_H-M   'P 1'
#
loop_
_entity.id
_entity.type
_entity.pdbx_description
1 polymer ?
#
loop_
_entity_poly.entity_id
_entity_poly.type
_entity_poly.pdbx_seq_one_letter_code
_entity_poly.pdbx_strand_id
1 'polypeptide(L)'
;MLWQRNYLALGLLGCVLLLSATTADNSVHVLSKYAHQPLTSTTLRWLPVAHYDESREIVIGGFENVTDSKDETSANQAEKPKARRRLYVCRAIHSSIWVAGTQKDKEKVCTVTIHGVVHSYEKYELLENIDGAARIAWVYWDKYMQPLLGAVYVDTKMLVARYVPENKKESRYTHYIGTLSLSGNFGSIIYVNENGEEGSERIGELLVETEPIRYELSAVKLNWPKKRDIKRIPSVLSEVTITNRGTQPANLAEACTYAYKYLVYWGRRHAILNGLSTTITLANGTSLPNITWGTRDVENRTEAYNVLYYLKPGTAVNVTLRANYTEMEVPYTAKLISHYEDGMTTSRVISGTRLEETMVDITPEYGPVYFLSNYSLVPTTTPPPTTEPPTTTTTTTMMTTTTTMTTKQSQETGRTTHRHRQMDDAADHDENLIIPKKTDISTSMQSDDGGPLSLKNKVEATYNGGAALTSSLTLVVPLLLVLHRIT
;
A
#
# COMPACT_ATOMS: atom_id res chain seq x y z
N MET A 1 0.54 55.94 4.19
CA MET A 1 0.10 54.59 3.78
C MET A 1 1.14 53.78 2.97
N LEU A 2 2.18 54.38 2.37
CA LEU A 2 3.22 53.59 1.65
C LEU A 2 4.17 52.80 2.57
N TRP A 3 4.45 53.29 3.78
CA TRP A 3 5.43 52.66 4.68
C TRP A 3 4.98 51.32 5.25
N GLN A 4 3.68 51.13 5.51
CA GLN A 4 3.13 49.87 6.02
C GLN A 4 3.16 48.72 4.99
N ARG A 5 3.14 49.00 3.68
CA ARG A 5 3.24 47.95 2.65
C ARG A 5 4.64 47.32 2.56
N ASN A 6 5.69 48.09 2.86
CA ASN A 6 7.06 47.60 2.77
C ASN A 6 7.43 46.67 3.93
N TYR A 7 6.93 46.93 5.15
CA TYR A 7 7.15 46.03 6.30
C TYR A 7 6.39 44.71 6.17
N LEU A 8 5.19 44.73 5.57
CA LEU A 8 4.44 43.50 5.32
C LEU A 8 5.13 42.62 4.26
N ALA A 9 5.69 43.24 3.22
CA ALA A 9 6.43 42.54 2.17
C ALA A 9 7.76 41.95 2.67
N LEU A 10 8.52 42.67 3.50
CA LEU A 10 9.73 42.12 4.14
C LEU A 10 9.42 41.03 5.17
N GLY A 11 8.34 41.16 5.93
CA GLY A 11 7.88 40.13 6.87
C GLY A 11 7.44 38.85 6.17
N LEU A 12 6.71 38.96 5.05
CA LEU A 12 6.34 37.82 4.21
C LEU A 12 7.55 37.18 3.52
N LEU A 13 8.52 37.97 3.05
CA LEU A 13 9.76 37.43 2.47
C LEU A 13 10.61 36.70 3.52
N GLY A 14 10.68 37.22 4.75
CA GLY A 14 11.33 36.57 5.89
C GLY A 14 10.65 35.27 6.30
N CYS A 15 9.31 35.22 6.33
CA CYS A 15 8.57 33.99 6.60
C CYS A 15 8.70 32.95 5.48
N VAL A 16 8.72 33.37 4.20
CA VAL A 16 8.96 32.45 3.08
C VAL A 16 10.39 31.92 3.10
N LEU A 17 11.38 32.74 3.47
CA LEU A 17 12.77 32.30 3.63
C LEU A 17 12.97 31.37 4.84
N LEU A 18 12.23 31.58 5.93
CA LEU A 18 12.23 30.69 7.11
C LEU A 18 11.45 29.38 6.87
N LEU A 19 10.42 29.40 6.01
CA LEU A 19 9.72 28.20 5.56
C LEU A 19 10.50 27.42 4.50
N SER A 20 11.46 28.05 3.83
CA SER A 20 12.46 27.39 2.96
C SER A 20 13.70 26.91 3.71
N ALA A 21 13.65 26.82 5.05
CA ALA A 21 14.58 25.98 5.80
C ALA A 21 14.40 24.54 5.34
N THR A 22 15.14 24.23 4.28
CA THR A 22 15.37 22.95 3.62
C THR A 22 14.85 21.78 4.44
N THR A 23 13.66 21.27 4.09
CA THR A 23 13.37 19.86 4.33
C THR A 23 14.46 19.11 3.58
N ALA A 24 15.45 18.58 4.30
CA ALA A 24 16.43 17.67 3.72
C ALA A 24 15.65 16.62 2.93
N ASP A 25 16.07 16.35 1.69
CA ASP A 25 15.47 15.32 0.88
C ASP A 25 15.80 13.97 1.53
N ASN A 26 14.85 13.48 2.35
CA ASN A 26 14.96 12.20 3.03
C ASN A 26 14.81 11.02 2.05
N SER A 27 14.55 11.27 0.77
CA SER A 27 14.40 10.22 -0.22
C SER A 27 15.74 9.55 -0.53
N VAL A 28 15.70 8.22 -0.65
CA VAL A 28 16.83 7.43 -1.13
C VAL A 28 16.62 7.23 -2.61
N HIS A 29 17.68 7.38 -3.41
CA HIS A 29 17.65 7.04 -4.82
C HIS A 29 18.33 5.71 -5.09
N VAL A 30 17.84 4.99 -6.09
CA VAL A 30 18.42 3.74 -6.58
C VAL A 30 18.64 3.81 -8.07
N LEU A 31 19.65 3.12 -8.58
CA LEU A 31 19.93 3.08 -10.00
C LEU A 31 18.83 2.32 -10.76
N SER A 32 18.07 3.02 -11.61
CA SER A 32 16.98 2.41 -12.37
C SER A 32 17.49 1.61 -13.57
N LYS A 33 16.73 0.59 -13.95
CA LYS A 33 16.86 -0.09 -15.26
C LYS A 33 16.48 0.82 -16.43
N TYR A 34 15.69 1.87 -16.18
CA TYR A 34 15.24 2.79 -17.21
C TYR A 34 16.20 3.98 -17.30
N ALA A 35 16.98 4.03 -18.38
CA ALA A 35 17.87 5.14 -18.72
C ALA A 35 19.01 5.44 -17.73
N HIS A 36 19.36 4.51 -16.82
CA HIS A 36 20.39 4.70 -15.78
C HIS A 36 20.19 5.97 -14.93
N GLN A 37 18.94 6.41 -14.78
CA GLN A 37 18.60 7.55 -13.94
C GLN A 37 18.34 7.12 -12.50
N PRO A 38 18.64 7.99 -11.51
CA PRO A 38 18.26 7.75 -10.13
C PRO A 38 16.73 7.75 -10.01
N LEU A 39 16.17 6.67 -9.48
CA LEU A 39 14.75 6.54 -9.13
C LEU A 39 14.60 6.61 -7.61
N THR A 40 13.59 7.31 -7.12
CA THR A 40 13.29 7.31 -5.68
C THR A 40 12.82 5.94 -5.21
N SER A 41 13.55 5.35 -4.26
CA SER A 41 13.13 4.15 -3.55
C SER A 41 11.87 4.42 -2.75
N THR A 42 10.96 3.45 -2.74
CA THR A 42 9.77 3.50 -1.88
C THR A 42 9.98 2.76 -0.56
N THR A 43 11.03 1.94 -0.46
CA THR A 43 11.29 1.03 0.66
C THR A 43 12.49 1.44 1.52
N LEU A 44 13.37 2.30 0.99
CA LEU A 44 14.49 2.90 1.70
C LEU A 44 14.27 4.38 1.96
N ARG A 45 14.78 4.88 3.10
CA ARG A 45 14.72 6.30 3.46
C ARG A 45 15.95 6.73 4.26
N TRP A 46 16.37 7.98 4.06
CA TRP A 46 17.32 8.62 4.95
C TRP A 46 16.58 9.20 6.17
N LEU A 47 16.92 8.69 7.34
CA LEU A 47 16.29 9.02 8.60
C LEU A 47 17.20 9.95 9.41
N PRO A 48 16.81 11.22 9.64
CA PRO A 48 17.54 12.08 10.57
C PRO A 48 17.68 11.42 11.93
N VAL A 49 18.89 11.41 12.50
CA VAL A 49 19.19 10.78 13.79
C VAL A 49 18.26 11.28 14.91
N ALA A 50 17.79 12.53 14.83
CA ALA A 50 16.84 13.10 15.77
C ALA A 50 15.48 12.37 15.82
N HIS A 51 15.14 11.62 14.77
CA HIS A 51 13.90 10.84 14.66
C HIS A 51 14.12 9.33 14.81
N TYR A 52 15.34 8.90 15.17
CA TYR A 52 15.66 7.51 15.38
C TYR A 52 15.00 6.94 16.63
N ASP A 53 14.52 5.71 16.51
CA ASP A 53 13.97 4.89 17.60
C ASP A 53 14.45 3.43 17.39
N GLU A 54 14.58 2.68 18.48
CA GLU A 54 15.08 1.30 18.47
C GLU A 54 14.17 0.33 17.71
N SER A 55 12.90 0.69 17.51
CA SER A 55 11.93 -0.08 16.72
C SER A 55 12.21 -0.06 15.21
N ARG A 56 13.08 0.83 14.73
CA ARG A 56 13.34 1.03 13.30
C ARG A 56 14.43 0.10 12.78
N GLU A 57 14.24 -0.38 11.56
CA GLU A 57 15.21 -1.24 10.91
C GLU A 57 16.25 -0.40 10.15
N ILE A 58 17.43 -0.25 10.74
CA ILE A 58 18.55 0.48 10.12
C ILE A 58 19.47 -0.49 9.37
N VAL A 59 19.92 -0.07 8.18
CA VAL A 59 20.79 -0.87 7.33
C VAL A 59 22.15 -1.09 7.99
N ILE A 60 22.49 -2.37 8.17
CA ILE A 60 23.78 -2.79 8.71
C ILE A 60 24.79 -2.92 7.56
N GLY A 61 25.85 -2.11 7.63
CA GLY A 61 26.96 -2.17 6.69
C GLY A 61 28.11 -3.04 7.15
N GLY A 62 28.20 -3.36 8.45
CA GLY A 62 29.24 -4.23 8.97
C GLY A 62 29.12 -4.51 10.47
N PHE A 63 30.19 -5.06 11.01
CA PHE A 63 30.33 -5.39 12.43
C PHE A 63 31.71 -5.05 12.95
N GLU A 64 31.77 -4.59 14.19
CA GLU A 64 32.97 -4.46 15.00
C GLU A 64 33.20 -5.74 15.82
N ASN A 65 34.41 -6.28 15.73
CA ASN A 65 34.86 -7.41 16.53
C ASN A 65 35.29 -6.87 17.91
N VAL A 66 34.46 -7.04 18.93
CA VAL A 66 34.85 -6.71 20.30
C VAL A 66 35.71 -7.86 20.84
N THR A 67 36.98 -7.58 21.10
CA THR A 67 37.81 -8.46 21.93
C THR A 67 37.49 -8.14 23.38
N ASP A 68 36.80 -9.03 24.09
CA ASP A 68 36.62 -8.93 25.54
C ASP A 68 37.99 -9.11 26.22
N SER A 69 38.76 -8.03 26.32
CA SER A 69 39.96 -7.98 27.13
C SER A 69 39.54 -7.69 28.57
N LYS A 70 39.11 -8.73 29.29
CA LYS A 70 39.11 -8.86 30.77
C LYS A 70 38.37 -10.15 31.16
N ASP A 71 39.00 -11.28 30.88
CA ASP A 71 38.96 -12.48 31.73
C ASP A 71 39.91 -13.52 31.11
N GLU A 72 41.22 -13.26 31.25
CA GLU A 72 42.26 -14.28 31.02
C GLU A 72 42.28 -15.28 32.18
N THR A 73 41.15 -15.94 32.44
CA THR A 73 41.15 -17.14 33.28
C THR A 73 39.97 -18.01 32.93
N SER A 74 40.11 -18.83 31.88
CA SER A 74 39.61 -20.21 31.83
C SER A 74 39.80 -20.78 30.43
N ALA A 75 40.73 -21.74 30.34
CA ALA A 75 40.79 -22.69 29.25
C ALA A 75 39.47 -23.47 29.21
N ASN A 76 38.59 -23.15 28.26
CA ASN A 76 37.57 -24.05 27.71
C ASN A 76 37.12 -23.50 26.35
N GLN A 77 37.71 -24.09 25.32
CA GLN A 77 37.54 -23.78 23.91
C GLN A 77 36.23 -24.40 23.42
N ALA A 78 35.11 -23.76 23.73
CA ALA A 78 33.84 -23.98 23.06
C ALA A 78 33.29 -22.60 22.67
N GLU A 79 33.03 -22.42 21.38
CA GLU A 79 32.66 -21.18 20.70
C GLU A 79 31.60 -20.36 21.45
N LYS A 80 32.04 -19.44 22.32
CA LYS A 80 31.20 -18.33 22.73
C LYS A 80 31.08 -17.40 21.53
N PRO A 81 29.86 -17.03 21.07
CA PRO A 81 29.72 -16.08 19.99
C PRO A 81 30.36 -14.76 20.43
N LYS A 82 31.45 -14.36 19.75
CA LYS A 82 32.11 -13.08 19.99
C LYS A 82 31.05 -11.99 19.94
N ALA A 83 30.92 -11.19 20.99
CA ALA A 83 30.02 -10.05 21.00
C ALA A 83 30.43 -9.12 19.84
N ARG A 84 29.54 -8.98 18.85
CA ARG A 84 29.77 -8.10 17.70
C ARG A 84 28.86 -6.89 17.80
N ARG A 85 29.43 -5.70 17.70
CA ARG A 85 28.63 -4.46 17.62
C ARG A 85 28.29 -4.18 16.16
N ARG A 86 27.07 -3.71 15.91
CA ARG A 86 26.59 -3.38 14.56
C ARG A 86 27.20 -2.07 14.11
N LEU A 87 27.54 -2.01 12.83
CA LEU A 87 27.92 -0.79 12.12
C LEU A 87 26.80 -0.45 11.16
N TYR A 88 26.17 0.70 11.37
CA TYR A 88 25.07 1.18 10.56
C TYR A 88 25.56 2.12 9.47
N VAL A 89 24.87 2.09 8.33
CA VAL A 89 25.11 3.02 7.23
C VAL A 89 24.52 4.38 7.60
N CYS A 90 25.36 5.40 7.61
CA CYS A 90 24.94 6.78 7.83
C CYS A 90 25.41 7.67 6.68
N ARG A 91 24.80 8.85 6.51
CA ARG A 91 25.31 9.93 5.66
C ARG A 91 25.35 11.26 6.41
N ALA A 92 26.33 12.09 6.07
CA ALA A 92 26.46 13.45 6.58
C ALA A 92 26.91 14.41 5.47
N ILE A 93 26.58 15.69 5.62
CA ILE A 93 27.08 16.72 4.71
C ILE A 93 28.51 17.07 5.11
N HIS A 94 29.47 16.73 4.24
CA HIS A 94 30.87 17.11 4.38
C HIS A 94 31.27 17.96 3.18
N SER A 95 31.78 19.18 3.41
CA SER A 95 32.17 20.09 2.31
C SER A 95 31.08 20.30 1.25
N SER A 96 29.83 20.49 1.70
CA SER A 96 28.63 20.72 0.87
C SER A 96 28.15 19.55 0.01
N ILE A 97 28.69 18.34 0.24
CA ILE A 97 28.25 17.12 -0.43
C ILE A 97 27.85 16.06 0.59
N TRP A 98 26.87 15.24 0.25
CA TRP A 98 26.48 14.10 1.08
C TRP A 98 27.45 12.94 0.87
N VAL A 99 27.98 12.44 1.97
CA VAL A 99 28.94 11.33 1.98
C VAL A 99 28.45 10.28 2.96
N ALA A 100 28.52 9.01 2.54
CA ALA A 100 28.21 7.87 3.40
C ALA A 100 29.42 7.49 4.26
N GLY A 101 29.12 6.97 5.44
CA GLY A 101 30.12 6.49 6.37
C GLY A 101 29.52 5.54 7.40
N THR A 102 30.17 5.50 8.56
CA THR A 102 29.88 4.52 9.60
C THR A 102 29.34 5.19 10.85
N GLN A 103 28.23 4.66 11.39
CA GLN A 103 27.79 4.92 12.75
C GLN A 103 27.87 3.62 13.55
N LYS A 104 28.62 3.62 14.65
CA LYS A 104 28.73 2.44 15.50
C LYS A 104 27.56 2.36 16.45
N ASP A 105 27.07 1.15 16.69
CA ASP A 105 25.99 0.93 17.64
C ASP A 105 26.24 1.63 18.98
N LYS A 106 25.24 2.37 19.46
CA LYS A 106 25.25 3.26 20.66
C LYS A 106 26.06 4.56 20.54
N GLU A 107 26.95 4.72 19.56
CA GLU A 107 27.60 6.01 19.30
C GLU A 107 26.62 6.95 18.60
N LYS A 108 26.54 8.22 19.02
CA LYS A 108 25.65 9.22 18.39
C LYS A 108 26.36 10.08 17.35
N VAL A 109 27.33 9.50 16.66
CA VAL A 109 28.13 10.20 15.65
C VAL A 109 28.23 9.37 14.37
N CYS A 110 28.19 10.04 13.23
CA CYS A 110 28.48 9.46 11.92
C CYS A 110 29.87 9.90 11.50
N THR A 111 30.78 8.95 11.30
CA THR A 111 32.14 9.23 10.84
C THR A 111 32.22 9.01 9.33
N VAL A 112 32.56 10.07 8.61
CA VAL A 112 32.63 10.12 7.13
C VAL A 112 33.99 10.66 6.70
N THR A 113 34.34 10.44 5.43
CA THR A 113 35.57 10.99 4.86
C THR A 113 35.45 11.23 3.37
N ILE A 114 36.09 12.30 2.91
CA ILE A 114 36.29 12.59 1.51
C ILE A 114 37.47 13.56 1.36
N HIS A 115 38.25 13.42 0.29
CA HIS A 115 39.41 14.26 -0.01
C HIS A 115 40.49 14.28 1.10
N GLY A 116 40.70 13.14 1.76
CA GLY A 116 41.74 12.93 2.76
C GLY A 116 41.40 13.45 4.16
N VAL A 117 40.19 13.96 4.38
CA VAL A 117 39.75 14.50 5.67
C VAL A 117 38.71 13.57 6.28
N VAL A 118 38.99 13.11 7.50
CA VAL A 118 38.05 12.32 8.31
C VAL A 118 37.36 13.25 9.30
N HIS A 119 36.03 13.17 9.39
CA HIS A 119 35.26 13.97 10.33
C HIS A 119 34.09 13.19 10.91
N SER A 120 33.75 13.51 12.16
CA SER A 120 32.62 12.91 12.88
C SER A 120 31.53 13.96 13.08
N TYR A 121 30.31 13.65 12.64
CA TYR A 121 29.16 14.54 12.70
C TYR A 121 28.11 14.04 13.70
N GLU A 122 27.59 14.94 14.54
CA GLU A 122 26.43 14.67 15.40
C GLU A 122 25.10 14.86 14.66
N LYS A 123 25.09 15.68 13.61
CA LYS A 123 23.94 15.87 12.72
C LYS A 123 24.14 15.04 11.46
N TYR A 124 23.42 13.94 11.37
CA TYR A 124 23.53 12.99 10.27
C TYR A 124 22.21 12.24 10.09
N GLU A 125 22.17 11.44 9.04
CA GLU A 125 21.03 10.59 8.70
C GLU A 125 21.46 9.13 8.64
N LEU A 126 20.59 8.23 9.07
CA LEU A 126 20.76 6.78 9.01
C LEU A 126 19.98 6.23 7.82
N LEU A 127 20.52 5.21 7.16
CA LEU A 127 19.78 4.52 6.11
C LEU A 127 18.78 3.54 6.73
N GLU A 128 17.49 3.82 6.59
CA GLU A 128 16.39 3.01 7.11
C GLU A 128 15.82 2.09 6.02
N ASN A 129 15.65 0.82 6.36
CA ASN A 129 14.80 -0.11 5.62
C ASN A 129 13.39 -0.04 6.21
N ILE A 130 12.48 0.65 5.52
CA ILE A 130 11.17 0.95 6.06
C ILE A 130 10.38 -0.35 6.24
N ASP A 131 10.02 -0.65 7.49
CA ASP A 131 9.28 -1.86 7.90
C ASP A 131 9.90 -3.17 7.37
N GLY A 132 11.20 -3.20 7.11
CA GLY A 132 11.88 -4.36 6.50
C GLY A 132 11.39 -4.71 5.10
N ALA A 133 10.82 -3.75 4.37
CA ALA A 133 10.21 -3.99 3.07
C ALA A 133 11.24 -4.13 1.94
N ALA A 134 12.38 -3.46 2.05
CA ALA A 134 13.44 -3.49 1.07
C ALA A 134 14.16 -4.83 1.15
N ARG A 135 14.37 -5.46 -0.01
CA ARG A 135 15.34 -6.55 -0.12
C ARG A 135 16.67 -5.95 -0.54
N ILE A 136 17.54 -5.78 0.44
CA ILE A 136 18.88 -5.24 0.23
C ILE A 136 19.93 -6.34 0.25
N ALA A 137 20.94 -6.19 -0.60
CA ALA A 137 22.10 -7.07 -0.63
C ALA A 137 23.37 -6.24 -0.83
N TRP A 138 24.47 -6.75 -0.28
CA TRP A 138 25.80 -6.25 -0.59
C TRP A 138 26.36 -7.11 -1.72
N VAL A 139 26.59 -6.48 -2.88
CA VAL A 139 26.99 -7.19 -4.10
C VAL A 139 28.39 -6.76 -4.50
N TYR A 140 29.22 -7.73 -4.87
CA TYR A 140 30.58 -7.47 -5.34
C TYR A 140 30.63 -6.42 -6.44
N TRP A 141 31.58 -5.51 -6.34
CA TRP A 141 31.88 -4.50 -7.33
C TRP A 141 33.39 -4.31 -7.45
N ASP A 142 33.84 -4.10 -8.69
CA ASP A 142 35.19 -3.64 -8.99
C ASP A 142 35.15 -2.48 -10.00
N LYS A 143 36.30 -1.80 -10.13
CA LYS A 143 36.48 -0.65 -11.03
C LYS A 143 36.18 -0.90 -12.52
N TYR A 144 36.12 -2.15 -12.97
CA TYR A 144 35.81 -2.55 -14.33
C TYR A 144 34.31 -2.85 -14.52
N MET A 145 33.58 -3.03 -13.42
CA MET A 145 32.13 -3.23 -13.41
C MET A 145 31.39 -1.90 -13.41
N GLN A 146 30.36 -1.81 -14.25
CA GLN A 146 29.38 -0.74 -14.12
C GLN A 146 28.58 -0.93 -12.83
N PRO A 147 28.10 0.16 -12.20
CA PRO A 147 27.19 0.06 -11.08
C PRO A 147 25.97 -0.82 -11.41
N LEU A 148 25.66 -1.74 -10.51
CA LEU A 148 24.56 -2.67 -10.65
C LEU A 148 23.21 -1.96 -10.56
N LEU A 149 22.20 -2.47 -11.28
CA LEU A 149 20.82 -2.00 -11.14
C LEU A 149 20.38 -2.14 -9.68
N GLY A 150 19.64 -1.13 -9.19
CA GLY A 150 19.24 -1.05 -7.78
C GLY A 150 20.32 -0.54 -6.84
N ALA A 151 21.53 -0.19 -7.32
CA ALA A 151 22.57 0.39 -6.48
C ALA A 151 22.06 1.65 -5.77
N VAL A 152 22.25 1.70 -4.45
CA VAL A 152 21.72 2.72 -3.56
C VAL A 152 22.63 3.94 -3.57
N TYR A 153 22.04 5.11 -3.82
CA TYR A 153 22.75 6.38 -3.77
C TYR A 153 22.80 6.96 -2.36
N VAL A 154 23.93 7.58 -2.04
CA VAL A 154 24.07 8.51 -0.92
C VAL A 154 23.32 9.81 -1.21
N ASP A 155 23.40 10.26 -2.46
CA ASP A 155 22.76 11.47 -2.99
C ASP A 155 22.40 11.26 -4.47
N THR A 156 23.06 11.93 -5.41
CA THR A 156 22.74 11.86 -6.85
C THR A 156 23.88 11.30 -7.69
N LYS A 157 25.12 11.37 -7.19
CA LYS A 157 26.35 10.99 -7.92
C LYS A 157 27.16 9.91 -7.23
N MET A 158 26.93 9.70 -5.95
CA MET A 158 27.71 8.87 -5.07
C MET A 158 26.88 7.70 -4.57
N LEU A 159 27.48 6.51 -4.53
CA LEU A 159 26.81 5.27 -4.16
C LEU A 159 27.27 4.78 -2.78
N VAL A 160 26.36 4.13 -2.06
CA VAL A 160 26.67 3.47 -0.79
C VAL A 160 27.50 2.23 -1.08
N ALA A 161 28.70 2.18 -0.52
CA ALA A 161 29.65 1.10 -0.75
C ALA A 161 30.34 0.69 0.55
N ARG A 162 30.95 -0.49 0.53
CA ARG A 162 31.82 -0.93 1.63
C ARG A 162 33.00 -1.73 1.11
N TYR A 163 34.09 -1.67 1.84
CA TYR A 163 35.30 -2.44 1.56
C TYR A 163 35.48 -3.55 2.60
N VAL A 164 35.95 -4.71 2.13
CA VAL A 164 36.27 -5.87 2.96
C VAL A 164 37.79 -5.89 3.17
N PRO A 165 38.32 -5.71 4.39
CA PRO A 165 39.75 -5.81 4.64
C PRO A 165 40.31 -7.19 4.26
N GLU A 166 41.50 -7.22 3.67
CA GLU A 166 42.21 -8.46 3.28
C GLU A 166 42.43 -9.40 4.50
N ASN A 167 42.91 -8.85 5.62
CA ASN A 167 43.17 -9.60 6.85
C ASN A 167 41.98 -9.56 7.83
N LYS A 168 40.92 -10.32 7.51
CA LYS A 168 39.70 -10.42 8.35
C LYS A 168 39.93 -10.81 9.82
N LYS A 169 41.03 -11.50 10.14
CA LYS A 169 41.34 -11.98 11.50
C LYS A 169 41.98 -10.90 12.38
N GLU A 170 42.67 -9.95 11.77
CA GLU A 170 43.41 -8.89 12.47
C GLU A 170 42.61 -7.58 12.51
N SER A 171 41.73 -7.36 11.52
CA SER A 171 40.90 -6.16 11.46
C SER A 171 39.87 -6.10 12.60
N ARG A 172 39.78 -4.91 13.22
CA ARG A 172 38.73 -4.57 14.19
C ARG A 172 37.36 -4.59 13.54
N TYR A 173 37.25 -4.22 12.27
CA TYR A 173 36.00 -4.14 11.53
C TYR A 173 35.91 -5.22 10.44
N THR A 174 34.74 -5.84 10.33
CA THR A 174 34.48 -6.81 9.25
C THR A 174 34.40 -6.14 7.87
N HIS A 175 33.94 -4.90 7.83
CA HIS A 175 33.79 -4.08 6.64
C HIS A 175 33.99 -2.61 7.03
N TYR A 176 34.54 -1.82 6.11
CA TYR A 176 34.57 -0.36 6.22
C TYR A 176 33.51 0.23 5.31
N ILE A 177 32.52 0.94 5.89
CA ILE A 177 31.42 1.56 5.14
C ILE A 177 31.90 2.92 4.63
N GLY A 178 31.57 3.23 3.38
CA GLY A 178 31.97 4.46 2.75
C GLY A 178 31.17 4.76 1.50
N THR A 179 31.80 5.51 0.61
CA THR A 179 31.16 6.06 -0.57
C THR A 179 31.93 5.65 -1.83
N LEU A 180 31.23 5.09 -2.81
CA LEU A 180 31.78 4.95 -4.16
C LEU A 180 31.59 6.26 -4.91
N SER A 181 32.71 6.87 -5.28
CA SER A 181 32.73 7.99 -6.23
C SER A 181 33.10 7.49 -7.61
N LEU A 182 32.24 7.76 -8.59
CA LEU A 182 32.48 7.44 -10.01
C LEU A 182 33.21 8.57 -10.76
N SER A 183 33.56 9.67 -10.07
CA SER A 183 34.30 10.77 -10.68
C SER A 183 35.79 10.40 -10.84
N GLY A 184 36.23 10.18 -12.08
CA GLY A 184 37.63 9.89 -12.44
C GLY A 184 37.82 8.56 -13.17
N ASN A 185 39.07 8.28 -13.61
CA ASN A 185 39.43 7.09 -14.39
C ASN A 185 39.25 5.79 -13.57
N PHE A 186 38.03 5.24 -13.52
CA PHE A 186 37.61 3.93 -12.98
C PHE A 186 36.97 3.90 -11.57
N GLY A 187 36.73 5.05 -10.93
CA GLY A 187 36.03 5.13 -9.63
C GLY A 187 36.76 4.46 -8.45
N SER A 188 36.43 4.87 -7.22
CA SER A 188 36.96 4.23 -6.00
C SER A 188 36.01 4.36 -4.82
N ILE A 189 36.07 3.36 -3.94
CA ILE A 189 35.39 3.34 -2.65
C ILE A 189 36.28 4.07 -1.66
N ILE A 190 35.78 5.17 -1.12
CA ILE A 190 36.46 5.99 -0.12
C ILE A 190 35.80 5.69 1.23
N TYR A 191 36.58 5.31 2.24
CA TYR A 191 36.09 4.88 3.55
C TYR A 191 37.04 5.29 4.68
N VAL A 192 36.56 5.20 5.92
CA VAL A 192 37.38 5.43 7.11
C VAL A 192 37.89 4.09 7.65
N ASN A 193 39.20 3.94 7.76
CA ASN A 193 39.82 2.72 8.28
C ASN A 193 39.79 2.69 9.82
N GLU A 194 40.34 1.63 10.42
CA GLU A 194 40.35 1.44 11.88
C GLU A 194 41.31 2.39 12.63
N ASN A 195 42.26 3.00 11.92
CA ASN A 195 43.18 4.00 12.45
C ASN A 195 42.57 5.41 12.43
N GLY A 196 41.38 5.58 11.85
CA GLY A 196 40.74 6.88 11.67
C GLY A 196 41.30 7.68 10.51
N GLU A 197 41.88 7.00 9.51
CA GLU A 197 42.43 7.60 8.30
C GLU A 197 41.56 7.24 7.07
N GLU A 198 41.65 8.06 6.02
CA GLU A 198 40.98 7.78 4.74
C GLU A 198 41.68 6.61 4.03
N GLY A 199 40.91 5.57 3.72
CA GLY A 199 41.29 4.51 2.79
C GLY A 199 40.59 4.70 1.45
N SER A 200 41.23 4.25 0.37
CA SER A 200 40.62 4.22 -0.96
C SER A 200 40.92 2.91 -1.66
N GLU A 201 39.87 2.21 -2.07
CA GLU A 201 39.98 0.91 -2.73
C GLU A 201 39.17 0.85 -4.02
N ARG A 202 39.62 0.01 -4.95
CA ARG A 202 39.00 -0.15 -6.28
C ARG A 202 38.17 -1.42 -6.43
N ILE A 203 38.00 -2.14 -5.33
CA ILE A 203 37.24 -3.39 -5.21
C ILE A 203 36.48 -3.31 -3.89
N GLY A 204 35.25 -3.81 -3.86
CA GLY A 204 34.46 -3.91 -2.65
C GLY A 204 33.06 -4.41 -2.94
N GLU A 205 32.08 -3.86 -2.23
CA GLU A 205 30.68 -4.23 -2.37
C GLU A 205 29.81 -2.98 -2.42
N LEU A 206 28.78 -3.02 -3.26
CA LEU A 206 27.73 -2.00 -3.34
C LEU A 206 26.47 -2.46 -2.64
N LEU A 207 25.80 -1.51 -1.99
CA LEU A 207 24.46 -1.76 -1.48
C LEU A 207 23.47 -1.69 -2.65
N VAL A 208 22.71 -2.77 -2.84
CA VAL A 208 21.74 -2.91 -3.92
C VAL A 208 20.37 -3.22 -3.33
N GLU A 209 19.36 -2.44 -3.70
CA GLU A 209 17.94 -2.75 -3.48
C GLU A 209 17.40 -3.55 -4.66
N THR A 210 16.77 -4.69 -4.39
CA THR A 210 16.09 -5.49 -5.41
C THR A 210 14.59 -5.20 -5.37
N GLU A 211 14.01 -4.79 -6.50
CA GLU A 211 12.57 -4.56 -6.63
C GLU A 211 11.80 -5.89 -6.82
N PRO A 212 10.63 -6.06 -6.18
CA PRO A 212 9.75 -7.18 -6.47
C PRO A 212 9.07 -7.06 -7.84
N ILE A 213 8.71 -8.20 -8.42
CA ILE A 213 8.01 -8.30 -9.72
C ILE A 213 6.49 -8.48 -9.57
N ARG A 214 6.03 -8.98 -8.43
CA ARG A 214 4.60 -9.15 -8.09
C ARG A 214 4.43 -9.33 -6.58
N TYR A 215 3.21 -9.14 -6.11
CA TYR A 215 2.83 -9.41 -4.72
C TYR A 215 1.81 -10.54 -4.60
N GLU A 216 1.78 -11.13 -3.42
CA GLU A 216 0.69 -11.96 -2.96
C GLU A 216 0.23 -11.42 -1.60
N LEU A 217 -1.06 -11.13 -1.49
CA LEU A 217 -1.69 -10.73 -0.24
C LEU A 217 -2.41 -11.94 0.34
N SER A 218 -1.82 -12.54 1.37
CA SER A 218 -2.29 -13.78 1.97
C SER A 218 -2.98 -13.57 3.31
N ALA A 219 -3.92 -14.47 3.62
CA ALA A 219 -4.67 -14.48 4.87
C ALA A 219 -5.30 -13.11 5.21
N VAL A 220 -5.91 -12.47 4.21
CA VAL A 220 -6.57 -11.17 4.40
C VAL A 220 -7.75 -11.33 5.35
N LYS A 221 -7.77 -10.48 6.38
CA LYS A 221 -8.88 -10.34 7.34
C LYS A 221 -9.47 -8.94 7.22
N LEU A 222 -10.73 -8.87 6.83
CA LEU A 222 -11.48 -7.62 6.72
C LEU A 222 -12.11 -7.30 8.08
N ASN A 223 -11.97 -6.06 8.53
CA ASN A 223 -12.56 -5.61 9.78
C ASN A 223 -13.91 -4.93 9.50
N TRP A 224 -14.94 -5.74 9.22
CA TRP A 224 -16.30 -5.27 8.97
C TRP A 224 -16.92 -4.46 10.12
N PRO A 225 -16.67 -4.77 11.41
CA PRO A 225 -17.15 -3.93 12.50
C PRO A 225 -16.61 -2.49 12.46
N LYS A 226 -15.47 -2.26 11.79
CA LYS A 226 -14.88 -0.93 11.56
C LYS A 226 -15.17 -0.37 10.16
N LYS A 227 -16.12 -0.96 9.44
CA LYS A 227 -16.57 -0.45 8.14
C LYS A 227 -17.11 0.97 8.28
N ARG A 228 -16.81 1.81 7.30
CA ARG A 228 -17.37 3.15 7.16
C ARG A 228 -18.03 3.33 5.80
N ASP A 229 -19.29 3.74 5.79
CA ASP A 229 -19.93 4.24 4.58
C ASP A 229 -19.48 5.68 4.35
N ILE A 230 -18.75 5.94 3.28
CA ILE A 230 -18.29 7.28 2.89
C ILE A 230 -19.44 8.03 2.22
N LYS A 231 -20.16 7.33 1.35
CA LYS A 231 -21.23 7.88 0.53
C LYS A 231 -22.30 6.82 0.31
N ARG A 232 -23.57 7.20 0.44
CA ARG A 232 -24.71 6.33 0.20
C ARG A 232 -25.81 7.13 -0.48
N ILE A 233 -26.09 6.83 -1.75
CA ILE A 233 -27.05 7.56 -2.58
C ILE A 233 -28.15 6.61 -3.04
N PRO A 234 -29.42 6.86 -2.68
CA PRO A 234 -30.55 6.13 -3.24
C PRO A 234 -30.63 6.32 -4.76
N SER A 235 -30.84 5.22 -5.48
CA SER A 235 -30.92 5.19 -6.94
C SER A 235 -32.06 4.29 -7.40
N VAL A 236 -32.75 4.71 -8.46
CA VAL A 236 -33.73 3.88 -9.17
C VAL A 236 -32.97 3.14 -10.27
N LEU A 237 -32.99 1.82 -10.21
CA LEU A 237 -32.24 0.95 -11.12
C LEU A 237 -33.05 0.61 -12.38
N SER A 238 -34.35 0.35 -12.22
CA SER A 238 -35.25 -0.04 -13.31
C SER A 238 -36.70 0.19 -12.90
N GLU A 239 -37.55 0.46 -13.89
CA GLU A 239 -39.00 0.50 -13.72
C GLU A 239 -39.61 -0.51 -14.69
N VAL A 240 -40.51 -1.35 -14.19
CA VAL A 240 -41.08 -2.45 -14.97
C VAL A 240 -42.55 -2.64 -14.64
N THR A 241 -43.33 -3.16 -15.59
CA THR A 241 -44.76 -3.41 -15.39
C THR A 241 -45.07 -4.89 -15.60
N ILE A 242 -45.36 -5.58 -14.50
CA ILE A 242 -45.78 -6.98 -14.52
C ILE A 242 -47.27 -7.01 -14.89
N THR A 243 -47.64 -7.75 -15.94
CA THR A 243 -49.03 -7.82 -16.43
C THR A 243 -49.56 -9.24 -16.50
N ASN A 244 -50.78 -9.48 -16.00
CA ASN A 244 -51.50 -10.73 -16.19
C ASN A 244 -52.58 -10.59 -17.26
N ARG A 245 -52.23 -10.98 -18.49
CA ARG A 245 -53.17 -11.07 -19.62
C ARG A 245 -53.88 -12.43 -19.72
N GLY A 246 -53.56 -13.37 -18.82
CA GLY A 246 -54.18 -14.69 -18.78
C GLY A 246 -55.61 -14.63 -18.25
N THR A 247 -56.32 -15.74 -18.41
CA THR A 247 -57.69 -15.94 -17.90
C THR A 247 -57.70 -16.42 -16.44
N GLN A 248 -56.54 -16.80 -15.88
CA GLN A 248 -56.40 -17.31 -14.52
C GLN A 248 -55.38 -16.50 -13.70
N PRO A 249 -55.53 -16.42 -12.36
CA PRO A 249 -54.52 -15.83 -11.49
C PRO A 249 -53.19 -16.58 -11.59
N ALA A 250 -52.06 -15.85 -11.57
CA ALA A 250 -50.73 -16.46 -11.71
C ALA A 250 -49.66 -15.66 -10.95
N ASN A 251 -48.61 -16.37 -10.51
CA ASN A 251 -47.34 -15.77 -10.10
C ASN A 251 -46.56 -15.42 -11.36
N LEU A 252 -46.30 -14.15 -11.57
CA LEU A 252 -45.56 -13.64 -12.72
C LEU A 252 -44.20 -13.17 -12.27
N ALA A 253 -43.19 -13.48 -13.08
CA ALA A 253 -41.81 -13.08 -12.85
C ALA A 253 -41.34 -12.19 -14.00
N GLU A 254 -40.64 -11.12 -13.67
CA GLU A 254 -40.03 -10.25 -14.65
C GLU A 254 -38.60 -9.90 -14.22
N ALA A 255 -37.67 -9.94 -15.17
CA ALA A 255 -36.25 -9.72 -14.90
C ALA A 255 -35.91 -8.23 -15.15
N CYS A 256 -35.52 -7.53 -14.10
CA CYS A 256 -35.03 -6.16 -14.16
C CYS A 256 -33.51 -6.17 -14.37
N THR A 257 -33.04 -5.80 -15.56
CA THR A 257 -31.61 -5.65 -15.84
C THR A 257 -31.13 -4.24 -15.51
N TYR A 258 -30.05 -4.12 -14.77
CA TYR A 258 -29.43 -2.82 -14.47
C TYR A 258 -27.91 -2.88 -14.63
N ALA A 259 -27.33 -1.76 -15.02
CA ALA A 259 -25.89 -1.60 -15.16
C ALA A 259 -25.37 -0.60 -14.13
N TYR A 260 -24.22 -0.89 -13.53
CA TYR A 260 -23.56 0.00 -12.59
C TYR A 260 -22.04 -0.07 -12.72
N LYS A 261 -21.38 0.99 -12.28
CA LYS A 261 -19.93 1.05 -12.21
C LYS A 261 -19.48 0.49 -10.86
N TYR A 262 -18.76 -0.62 -10.92
CA TYR A 262 -18.10 -1.23 -9.78
C TYR A 262 -16.66 -0.70 -9.67
N LEU A 263 -16.22 -0.38 -8.46
CA LEU A 263 -14.85 0.06 -8.19
C LEU A 263 -14.29 -0.66 -6.98
N VAL A 264 -13.06 -1.14 -7.08
CA VAL A 264 -12.30 -1.67 -5.93
C VAL A 264 -10.92 -1.06 -5.88
N TYR A 265 -10.46 -0.77 -4.67
CA TYR A 265 -9.14 -0.23 -4.43
C TYR A 265 -8.59 -0.72 -3.08
N TRP A 266 -7.38 -1.28 -3.09
CA TRP A 266 -6.76 -1.92 -1.91
C TRP A 266 -5.78 -1.02 -1.15
N GLY A 267 -5.88 0.29 -1.38
CA GLY A 267 -5.05 1.27 -0.69
C GLY A 267 -3.66 1.42 -1.30
N ARG A 268 -2.97 2.47 -0.87
CA ARG A 268 -1.52 2.63 -0.99
C ARG A 268 -0.98 2.61 0.41
N ARG A 269 0.13 1.90 0.62
CA ARG A 269 0.85 1.92 1.89
C ARG A 269 2.29 2.32 1.62
N HIS A 270 2.91 2.89 2.65
CA HIS A 270 4.33 3.14 2.64
C HIS A 270 5.11 1.84 2.45
N ALA A 271 6.28 1.91 1.79
CA ALA A 271 7.14 0.78 1.54
C ALA A 271 6.51 -0.38 0.74
N ILE A 272 5.61 -0.06 -0.19
CA ILE A 272 5.07 -1.01 -1.17
C ILE A 272 5.04 -0.32 -2.54
N LEU A 273 5.69 -0.91 -3.54
CA LEU A 273 5.64 -0.40 -4.91
C LEU A 273 4.22 -0.50 -5.48
N ASN A 274 3.77 0.56 -6.14
CA ASN A 274 2.48 0.58 -6.83
C ASN A 274 2.62 0.00 -8.24
N GLY A 275 1.50 -0.44 -8.82
CA GLY A 275 1.48 -0.88 -10.22
C GLY A 275 1.88 -2.34 -10.45
N LEU A 276 2.23 -3.08 -9.39
CA LEU A 276 2.53 -4.51 -9.49
C LEU A 276 1.27 -5.36 -9.41
N SER A 277 1.26 -6.48 -10.13
CA SER A 277 0.17 -7.46 -10.06
C SER A 277 0.13 -8.11 -8.69
N THR A 278 -1.06 -8.20 -8.10
CA THR A 278 -1.28 -8.76 -6.77
C THR A 278 -2.38 -9.81 -6.79
N THR A 279 -2.04 -11.02 -6.34
CA THR A 279 -3.02 -12.07 -6.03
C THR A 279 -3.50 -11.89 -4.59
N ILE A 280 -4.79 -12.07 -4.33
CA ILE A 280 -5.35 -11.87 -2.99
C ILE A 280 -6.07 -13.13 -2.53
N THR A 281 -5.66 -13.65 -1.37
CA THR A 281 -6.32 -14.78 -0.69
C THR A 281 -6.84 -14.34 0.67
N LEU A 282 -8.15 -14.50 0.87
CA LEU A 282 -8.81 -14.22 2.13
C LEU A 282 -8.44 -15.26 3.19
N ALA A 283 -8.65 -14.93 4.46
CA ALA A 283 -8.38 -15.84 5.57
C ALA A 283 -9.22 -17.14 5.52
N ASN A 284 -10.39 -17.11 4.86
CA ASN A 284 -11.22 -18.30 4.59
C ASN A 284 -10.75 -19.12 3.37
N GLY A 285 -9.63 -18.76 2.73
CA GLY A 285 -9.08 -19.44 1.56
C GLY A 285 -9.67 -18.98 0.22
N THR A 286 -10.67 -18.09 0.22
CA THR A 286 -11.24 -17.55 -1.02
C THR A 286 -10.21 -16.72 -1.77
N SER A 287 -9.97 -17.06 -3.03
CA SER A 287 -9.11 -16.29 -3.92
C SER A 287 -9.94 -15.23 -4.65
N LEU A 288 -9.50 -13.98 -4.58
CA LEU A 288 -10.12 -12.88 -5.31
C LEU A 288 -9.44 -12.70 -6.68
N PRO A 289 -10.10 -11.98 -7.61
CA PRO A 289 -9.48 -11.61 -8.87
C PRO A 289 -8.16 -10.85 -8.66
N ASN A 290 -7.23 -11.05 -9.58
CA ASN A 290 -5.95 -10.34 -9.58
C ASN A 290 -6.18 -8.85 -9.76
N ILE A 291 -5.48 -8.04 -8.98
CA ILE A 291 -5.53 -6.58 -9.07
C ILE A 291 -4.16 -6.01 -9.42
N THR A 292 -4.14 -4.72 -9.71
CA THR A 292 -2.92 -3.92 -9.73
C THR A 292 -2.81 -3.11 -8.44
N TRP A 293 -1.77 -3.37 -7.63
CA TRP A 293 -1.62 -2.72 -6.32
C TRP A 293 -1.61 -1.19 -6.42
N GLY A 294 -2.23 -0.52 -5.45
CA GLY A 294 -2.25 0.94 -5.38
C GLY A 294 -2.98 1.63 -6.55
N THR A 295 -3.75 0.88 -7.34
CA THR A 295 -4.52 1.35 -8.49
C THR A 295 -6.00 1.00 -8.30
N ARG A 296 -6.89 1.88 -8.75
CA ARG A 296 -8.34 1.63 -8.70
C ARG A 296 -8.70 0.72 -9.86
N ASP A 297 -9.33 -0.40 -9.56
CA ASP A 297 -9.91 -1.28 -10.57
C ASP A 297 -11.37 -0.90 -10.78
N VAL A 298 -11.77 -0.76 -12.03
CA VAL A 298 -13.08 -0.21 -12.42
C VAL A 298 -13.70 -1.12 -13.46
N GLU A 299 -14.88 -1.64 -13.16
CA GLU A 299 -15.63 -2.55 -14.02
C GLU A 299 -17.05 -2.02 -14.22
N ASN A 300 -17.57 -2.03 -15.46
CA ASN A 300 -19.00 -1.83 -15.69
C ASN A 300 -19.69 -3.19 -15.58
N ARG A 301 -20.51 -3.37 -14.56
CA ARG A 301 -21.27 -4.61 -14.32
C ARG A 301 -22.70 -4.45 -14.80
N THR A 302 -23.24 -5.53 -15.35
CA THR A 302 -24.65 -5.67 -15.67
C THR A 302 -25.19 -6.86 -14.93
N GLU A 303 -26.24 -6.65 -14.14
CA GLU A 303 -26.89 -7.67 -13.34
C GLU A 303 -28.39 -7.71 -13.63
N ALA A 304 -29.03 -8.82 -13.31
CA ALA A 304 -30.47 -9.00 -13.47
C ALA A 304 -31.09 -9.39 -12.12
N TYR A 305 -32.16 -8.70 -11.73
CA TYR A 305 -32.94 -8.99 -10.53
C TYR A 305 -34.34 -9.46 -10.93
N ASN A 306 -34.69 -10.68 -10.54
CA ASN A 306 -36.01 -11.24 -10.84
C ASN A 306 -37.03 -10.77 -9.80
N VAL A 307 -38.01 -10.00 -10.25
CA VAL A 307 -39.15 -9.56 -9.46
C VAL A 307 -40.27 -10.57 -9.64
N LEU A 308 -40.88 -11.04 -8.54
CA LEU A 308 -42.03 -11.94 -8.57
C LEU A 308 -43.24 -11.30 -7.92
N TYR A 309 -44.40 -11.36 -8.58
CA TYR A 309 -45.66 -10.84 -8.05
C TYR A 309 -46.87 -11.68 -8.49
N TYR A 310 -47.84 -11.84 -7.59
CA TYR A 310 -49.09 -12.56 -7.87
C TYR A 310 -50.16 -11.61 -8.38
N LEU A 311 -50.70 -11.86 -9.58
CA LEU A 311 -51.72 -11.00 -10.20
C LEU A 311 -52.97 -11.80 -10.57
N LYS A 312 -54.14 -11.16 -10.38
CA LYS A 312 -55.42 -11.66 -10.90
C LYS A 312 -55.52 -11.43 -12.43
N PRO A 313 -56.39 -12.17 -13.14
CA PRO A 313 -56.63 -11.95 -14.57
C PRO A 313 -56.96 -10.48 -14.88
N GLY A 314 -56.37 -9.94 -15.94
CA GLY A 314 -56.65 -8.58 -16.40
C GLY A 314 -56.11 -7.49 -15.48
N THR A 315 -55.10 -7.77 -14.65
CA THR A 315 -54.48 -6.79 -13.75
C THR A 315 -53.00 -6.61 -14.02
N ALA A 316 -52.46 -5.49 -13.58
CA ALA A 316 -51.05 -5.13 -13.70
C ALA A 316 -50.56 -4.40 -12.46
N VAL A 317 -49.24 -4.43 -12.24
CA VAL A 317 -48.56 -3.67 -11.19
C VAL A 317 -47.29 -3.05 -11.75
N ASN A 318 -47.04 -1.80 -11.39
CA ASN A 318 -45.77 -1.14 -11.69
C ASN A 318 -44.80 -1.43 -10.55
N VAL A 319 -43.58 -1.82 -10.88
CA VAL A 319 -42.52 -2.11 -9.92
C VAL A 319 -41.33 -1.22 -10.21
N THR A 320 -40.86 -0.53 -9.17
CA THR A 320 -39.66 0.29 -9.22
C THR A 320 -38.57 -0.42 -8.44
N LEU A 321 -37.50 -0.83 -9.11
CA LEU A 321 -36.33 -1.41 -8.45
C LEU A 321 -35.46 -0.28 -7.89
N ARG A 322 -35.27 -0.24 -6.58
CA ARG A 322 -34.39 0.72 -5.91
C ARG A 322 -33.16 0.03 -5.35
N ALA A 323 -32.08 0.77 -5.24
CA ALA A 323 -30.87 0.37 -4.53
C ALA A 323 -30.15 1.60 -3.99
N ASN A 324 -29.12 1.37 -3.18
CA ASN A 324 -28.22 2.40 -2.72
C ASN A 324 -26.85 2.25 -3.41
N TYR A 325 -26.43 3.26 -4.16
CA TYR A 325 -25.05 3.38 -4.61
C TYR A 325 -24.18 3.74 -3.41
N THR A 326 -23.32 2.82 -2.98
CA THR A 326 -22.55 2.95 -1.74
C THR A 326 -21.06 2.88 -2.02
N GLU A 327 -20.35 3.89 -1.54
CA GLU A 327 -18.89 3.90 -1.40
C GLU A 327 -18.58 3.56 0.06
N MET A 328 -17.90 2.44 0.27
CA MET A 328 -17.56 1.95 1.60
C MET A 328 -16.08 1.67 1.75
N GLU A 329 -15.60 1.88 2.96
CA GLU A 329 -14.21 1.72 3.37
C GLU A 329 -14.14 0.67 4.47
N VAL A 330 -13.31 -0.36 4.29
CA VAL A 330 -13.13 -1.46 5.24
C VAL A 330 -11.63 -1.64 5.53
N PRO A 331 -11.19 -1.43 6.78
CA PRO A 331 -9.82 -1.73 7.19
C PRO A 331 -9.53 -3.22 7.09
N TYR A 332 -8.29 -3.59 6.78
CA TYR A 332 -7.86 -4.99 6.72
C TYR A 332 -6.48 -5.21 7.33
N THR A 333 -6.21 -6.46 7.67
CA THR A 333 -4.87 -6.96 8.00
C THR A 333 -4.54 -8.16 7.13
N ALA A 334 -3.28 -8.31 6.73
CA ALA A 334 -2.87 -9.37 5.81
C ALA A 334 -1.37 -9.63 5.91
N LYS A 335 -0.91 -10.75 5.35
CA LYS A 335 0.51 -11.04 5.13
C LYS A 335 0.86 -10.75 3.68
N LEU A 336 1.64 -9.70 3.44
CA LEU A 336 2.18 -9.35 2.14
C LEU A 336 3.40 -10.22 1.86
N ILE A 337 3.41 -10.89 0.72
CA ILE A 337 4.52 -11.66 0.19
C ILE A 337 5.00 -10.98 -1.08
N SER A 338 6.29 -10.65 -1.13
CA SER A 338 6.94 -10.04 -2.29
C SER A 338 7.72 -11.11 -3.04
N HIS A 339 7.48 -11.23 -4.34
CA HIS A 339 8.23 -12.15 -5.20
C HIS A 339 9.27 -11.39 -6.02
N TYR A 340 10.47 -11.94 -6.10
CA TYR A 340 11.60 -11.34 -6.82
C TYR A 340 11.96 -12.17 -8.05
N GLU A 341 12.72 -11.59 -8.96
CA GLU A 341 13.11 -12.20 -10.24
C GLU A 341 13.96 -13.47 -10.07
N ASP A 342 14.75 -13.54 -8.99
CA ASP A 342 15.56 -14.72 -8.64
C ASP A 342 14.77 -15.86 -7.98
N GLY A 343 13.44 -15.75 -7.91
CA GLY A 343 12.56 -16.75 -7.33
C GLY A 343 12.47 -16.73 -5.80
N MET A 344 13.24 -15.87 -5.12
CA MET A 344 13.14 -15.70 -3.68
C MET A 344 11.90 -14.90 -3.30
N THR A 345 11.52 -14.98 -2.02
CA THR A 345 10.37 -14.26 -1.47
C THR A 345 10.68 -13.65 -0.12
N THR A 346 10.12 -12.47 0.16
CA THR A 346 10.08 -11.88 1.50
C THR A 346 8.63 -11.77 1.95
N SER A 347 8.39 -11.75 3.26
CA SER A 347 7.02 -11.62 3.77
C SER A 347 6.96 -10.77 5.02
N ARG A 348 5.93 -9.91 5.10
CA ARG A 348 5.66 -9.06 6.27
C ARG A 348 4.17 -8.86 6.49
N VAL A 349 3.79 -8.56 7.72
CA VAL A 349 2.39 -8.26 8.05
C VAL A 349 2.10 -6.82 7.68
N ILE A 350 0.97 -6.61 6.99
CA ILE A 350 0.48 -5.28 6.66
C ILE A 350 -0.94 -5.03 7.16
N SER A 351 -1.21 -3.76 7.44
CA SER A 351 -2.56 -3.23 7.63
C SER A 351 -2.84 -2.21 6.55
N GLY A 352 -4.08 -2.15 6.08
CA GLY A 352 -4.49 -1.25 5.04
C GLY A 352 -5.98 -1.04 5.03
N THR A 353 -6.45 -0.44 3.94
CA THR A 353 -7.86 -0.11 3.77
C THR A 353 -8.29 -0.53 2.37
N ARG A 354 -9.42 -1.25 2.29
CA ARG A 354 -10.12 -1.58 1.06
C ARG A 354 -11.27 -0.58 0.86
N LEU A 355 -11.28 0.09 -0.28
CA LEU A 355 -12.37 0.93 -0.75
C LEU A 355 -13.15 0.14 -1.81
N GLU A 356 -14.47 0.15 -1.71
CA GLU A 356 -15.38 -0.47 -2.67
C GLU A 356 -16.54 0.46 -2.98
N GLU A 357 -16.82 0.68 -4.27
CA GLU A 357 -18.04 1.34 -4.75
C GLU A 357 -18.91 0.29 -5.44
N THR A 358 -20.14 0.09 -4.94
CA THR A 358 -21.06 -0.92 -5.45
C THR A 358 -22.52 -0.57 -5.16
N MET A 359 -23.45 -1.32 -5.77
CA MET A 359 -24.88 -1.26 -5.46
C MET A 359 -25.21 -2.19 -4.30
N VAL A 360 -25.89 -1.69 -3.28
CA VAL A 360 -26.36 -2.45 -2.11
C VAL A 360 -27.84 -2.19 -1.84
N ASP A 361 -28.47 -3.03 -1.01
CA ASP A 361 -29.89 -2.94 -0.64
C ASP A 361 -30.84 -2.88 -1.84
N ILE A 362 -30.65 -3.78 -2.80
CA ILE A 362 -31.52 -3.87 -3.97
C ILE A 362 -32.89 -4.37 -3.52
N THR A 363 -33.92 -3.54 -3.62
CA THR A 363 -35.29 -3.86 -3.21
C THR A 363 -36.30 -3.43 -4.26
N PRO A 364 -37.28 -4.29 -4.60
CA PRO A 364 -38.40 -3.92 -5.45
C PRO A 364 -39.48 -3.19 -4.63
N GLU A 365 -39.90 -2.02 -5.09
CA GLU A 365 -41.06 -1.30 -4.58
C GLU A 365 -42.26 -1.52 -5.51
N TYR A 366 -43.34 -2.09 -4.97
CA TYR A 366 -44.54 -2.39 -5.73
C TYR A 366 -45.56 -1.25 -5.60
N GLY A 367 -45.97 -0.71 -6.75
CA GLY A 367 -47.08 0.24 -6.84
C GLY A 367 -48.44 -0.43 -6.60
N PRO A 368 -49.53 0.35 -6.66
CA PRO A 368 -50.88 -0.20 -6.54
C PRO A 368 -51.23 -1.04 -7.77
N VAL A 369 -51.96 -2.13 -7.56
CA VAL A 369 -52.46 -2.97 -8.64
C VAL A 369 -53.61 -2.25 -9.35
N TYR A 370 -53.60 -2.26 -10.69
CA TYR A 370 -54.65 -1.65 -11.51
C TYR A 370 -55.18 -2.63 -12.56
N PHE A 371 -56.42 -2.42 -12.99
CA PHE A 371 -57.03 -3.20 -14.06
C PHE A 371 -56.49 -2.74 -15.43
N LEU A 372 -56.18 -3.69 -16.30
CA LEU A 372 -55.69 -3.44 -17.65
C LEU A 372 -56.76 -2.81 -18.57
N SER A 373 -58.05 -3.03 -18.28
CA SER A 373 -59.16 -2.58 -19.14
C SER A 373 -59.45 -1.08 -19.03
N ASN A 374 -59.25 -0.49 -17.86
CA ASN A 374 -59.66 0.89 -17.57
C ASN A 374 -58.65 1.67 -16.71
N TYR A 375 -57.50 1.08 -16.36
CA TYR A 375 -56.47 1.66 -15.49
C TYR A 375 -56.96 2.09 -14.11
N SER A 376 -58.14 1.63 -13.67
CA SER A 376 -58.62 1.90 -12.31
C SER A 376 -57.91 1.00 -11.30
N LEU A 377 -57.66 1.53 -10.11
CA LEU A 377 -57.06 0.76 -9.02
C LEU A 377 -57.97 -0.41 -8.62
N VAL A 378 -57.37 -1.57 -8.40
CA VAL A 378 -58.08 -2.72 -7.84
C VAL A 378 -58.42 -2.37 -6.38
N PRO A 379 -59.70 -2.50 -5.95
CA PRO A 379 -60.05 -2.28 -4.55
C PRO A 379 -59.34 -3.29 -3.66
N THR A 380 -58.28 -2.85 -2.99
CA THR A 380 -57.53 -3.69 -2.04
C THR A 380 -58.19 -3.57 -0.67
N THR A 381 -58.66 -4.68 -0.12
CA THR A 381 -59.17 -4.75 1.28
C THR A 381 -58.05 -4.86 2.31
N THR A 382 -56.80 -4.92 1.86
CA THR A 382 -55.59 -5.01 2.67
C THR A 382 -54.80 -3.70 2.51
N PRO A 383 -54.48 -2.99 3.61
CA PRO A 383 -53.67 -1.78 3.53
C PRO A 383 -52.26 -2.12 2.98
N PRO A 384 -51.62 -1.21 2.23
CA PRO A 384 -50.25 -1.41 1.76
C PRO A 384 -49.32 -1.62 2.97
N PRO A 385 -48.26 -2.46 2.85
CA PRO A 385 -47.27 -2.59 3.89
C PRO A 385 -46.58 -1.23 4.09
N THR A 386 -46.84 -0.59 5.22
CA THR A 386 -46.20 0.66 5.61
C THR A 386 -44.75 0.37 5.99
N THR A 387 -43.79 0.92 5.24
CA THR A 387 -42.38 0.94 5.65
C THR A 387 -42.24 1.90 6.81
N GLU A 388 -42.00 1.41 8.03
CA GLU A 388 -41.73 2.25 9.20
C GLU A 388 -40.39 3.00 9.03
N PRO A 389 -40.34 4.31 9.33
CA PRO A 389 -39.08 5.06 9.38
C PRO A 389 -38.23 4.65 10.60
N PRO A 390 -36.89 4.72 10.53
CA PRO A 390 -36.02 4.32 11.64
C PRO A 390 -36.22 5.25 12.84
N THR A 391 -36.58 4.65 13.98
CA THR A 391 -36.76 5.33 15.26
C THR A 391 -35.41 5.82 15.79
N THR A 392 -35.19 7.13 15.80
CA THR A 392 -34.06 7.77 16.47
C THR A 392 -34.30 7.76 17.99
N THR A 393 -33.58 6.91 18.71
CA THR A 393 -33.63 6.87 20.18
C THR A 393 -32.75 7.98 20.75
N THR A 394 -33.38 9.09 21.17
CA THR A 394 -32.71 10.17 21.91
C THR A 394 -32.64 9.78 23.39
N THR A 395 -31.47 9.37 23.86
CA THR A 395 -31.22 9.08 25.27
C THR A 395 -30.94 10.38 26.03
N THR A 396 -31.96 10.91 26.70
CA THR A 396 -31.83 12.06 27.60
C THR A 396 -31.21 11.59 28.92
N THR A 397 -29.91 11.87 29.13
CA THR A 397 -29.24 11.60 30.41
C THR A 397 -29.50 12.75 31.37
N MET A 398 -30.27 12.49 32.43
CA MET A 398 -30.43 13.43 33.54
C MET A 398 -29.12 13.52 34.33
N MET A 399 -28.58 14.73 34.45
CA MET A 399 -27.53 15.07 35.40
C MET A 399 -28.14 15.14 36.80
N THR A 400 -27.77 14.20 37.67
CA THR A 400 -27.94 14.35 39.12
C THR A 400 -26.59 14.69 39.73
N THR A 401 -26.48 15.92 40.18
CA THR A 401 -25.37 16.45 40.96
C THR A 401 -25.45 15.85 42.37
N THR A 402 -24.43 15.09 42.79
CA THR A 402 -24.18 14.88 44.22
C THR A 402 -22.68 14.78 44.45
N THR A 403 -22.17 15.87 45.02
CA THR A 403 -20.82 16.06 45.54
C THR A 403 -20.71 15.35 46.89
N THR A 404 -19.75 14.44 47.04
CA THR A 404 -19.09 14.17 48.32
C THR A 404 -17.75 13.49 48.12
N MET A 405 -16.88 13.75 49.09
CA MET A 405 -15.44 13.75 49.04
C MET A 405 -14.82 12.48 49.64
N THR A 406 -13.71 12.04 49.02
CA THR A 406 -12.48 11.46 49.62
C THR A 406 -12.44 10.01 50.18
N THR A 407 -11.33 9.35 49.81
CA THR A 407 -10.37 8.54 50.62
C THR A 407 -10.39 6.99 50.57
N LYS A 408 -9.33 6.46 49.92
CA LYS A 408 -8.38 5.37 50.30
C LYS A 408 -8.85 3.94 50.69
N GLN A 409 -8.26 2.99 49.93
CA GLN A 409 -7.54 1.75 50.31
C GLN A 409 -8.25 0.39 50.55
N SER A 410 -7.69 -0.59 49.81
CA SER A 410 -7.33 -2.01 50.10
C SER A 410 -8.36 -3.09 50.49
N GLN A 411 -8.24 -4.22 49.76
CA GLN A 411 -8.20 -5.65 50.19
C GLN A 411 -9.42 -6.20 50.99
N GLU A 412 -9.88 -7.45 50.88
CA GLU A 412 -9.49 -8.70 50.21
C GLU A 412 -10.66 -9.69 50.42
N THR A 413 -10.73 -10.75 49.59
CA THR A 413 -11.34 -12.09 49.87
C THR A 413 -12.86 -12.31 49.91
N GLY A 414 -13.32 -13.31 49.13
CA GLY A 414 -14.12 -14.41 49.70
C GLY A 414 -15.48 -14.80 49.10
N ARG A 415 -15.45 -15.69 48.08
CA ARG A 415 -16.35 -16.85 47.83
C ARG A 415 -17.86 -16.70 47.47
N THR A 416 -18.19 -17.31 46.31
CA THR A 416 -19.40 -18.10 45.92
C THR A 416 -20.77 -17.38 45.91
N THR A 417 -21.62 -17.42 44.87
CA THR A 417 -22.20 -18.60 44.18
C THR A 417 -23.08 -18.15 42.97
N HIS A 418 -23.28 -19.05 41.99
CA HIS A 418 -24.42 -19.15 41.05
C HIS A 418 -24.66 -18.12 39.91
N ARG A 419 -24.18 -18.50 38.71
CA ARG A 419 -24.99 -18.89 37.51
C ARG A 419 -26.06 -17.90 37.01
N HIS A 420 -25.70 -17.07 36.02
CA HIS A 420 -26.57 -16.90 34.84
C HIS A 420 -25.72 -16.84 33.57
N ARG A 421 -25.98 -17.81 32.69
CA ARG A 421 -25.26 -18.10 31.46
C ARG A 421 -25.99 -17.32 30.37
N GLN A 422 -25.49 -16.13 30.03
CA GLN A 422 -25.96 -15.41 28.86
C GLN A 422 -25.25 -16.03 27.66
N MET A 423 -25.99 -16.85 26.91
CA MET A 423 -25.60 -17.29 25.58
C MET A 423 -25.79 -16.07 24.68
N ASP A 424 -24.69 -15.36 24.43
CA ASP A 424 -24.63 -14.48 23.27
C ASP A 424 -24.54 -15.39 22.05
N ASP A 425 -25.64 -15.49 21.31
CA ASP A 425 -25.68 -15.99 19.94
C ASP A 425 -24.86 -15.03 19.07
N ALA A 426 -23.54 -15.21 19.09
CA ALA A 426 -22.67 -14.72 18.05
C ALA A 426 -22.99 -15.53 16.79
N ALA A 427 -23.94 -15.03 16.00
CA ALA A 427 -24.13 -15.46 14.63
C ALA A 427 -22.77 -15.37 13.93
N ASP A 428 -22.28 -16.54 13.53
CA ASP A 428 -21.09 -16.80 12.72
C ASP A 428 -21.26 -16.12 11.35
N HIS A 429 -21.17 -14.80 11.33
CA HIS A 429 -21.01 -14.03 10.11
C HIS A 429 -19.56 -14.16 9.72
N ASP A 430 -19.27 -15.07 8.77
CA ASP A 430 -17.96 -15.20 8.15
C ASP A 430 -17.46 -13.81 7.75
N GLU A 431 -16.49 -13.31 8.52
CA GLU A 431 -15.89 -11.98 8.40
C GLU A 431 -15.20 -11.79 7.03
N ASN A 432 -15.24 -12.78 6.14
CA ASN A 432 -14.58 -12.78 4.83
C ASN A 432 -15.53 -13.08 3.65
N LEU A 433 -16.84 -12.87 3.78
CA LEU A 433 -17.79 -13.00 2.66
C LEU A 433 -17.65 -11.85 1.64
N ILE A 434 -16.51 -11.77 0.94
CA ILE A 434 -16.51 -11.17 -0.41
C ILE A 434 -16.96 -12.30 -1.33
N ILE A 435 -18.15 -12.19 -1.90
CA ILE A 435 -18.62 -13.15 -2.90
C ILE A 435 -17.90 -12.82 -4.22
N PRO A 436 -16.93 -13.63 -4.68
CA PRO A 436 -16.32 -13.41 -5.98
C PRO A 436 -17.37 -13.58 -7.07
N LYS A 437 -17.28 -12.77 -8.13
CA LYS A 437 -18.11 -12.96 -9.33
C LYS A 437 -17.87 -14.38 -9.85
N LYS A 438 -18.93 -15.17 -10.00
CA LYS A 438 -18.85 -16.43 -10.76
C LYS A 438 -18.37 -16.07 -12.16
N THR A 439 -17.24 -16.61 -12.57
CA THR A 439 -16.78 -16.49 -13.96
C THR A 439 -17.86 -17.09 -14.86
N ASP A 440 -18.32 -16.35 -15.85
CA ASP A 440 -19.34 -16.79 -16.81
C ASP A 440 -18.81 -17.99 -17.61
N ILE A 441 -19.03 -19.21 -17.09
CA ILE A 441 -18.98 -20.45 -17.87
C ILE A 441 -20.37 -20.61 -18.50
N SER A 442 -20.68 -19.74 -19.46
CA SER A 442 -21.86 -19.86 -20.32
C SER A 442 -21.42 -20.22 -21.74
N THR A 443 -20.77 -21.38 -21.89
CA THR A 443 -20.61 -22.07 -23.18
C THR A 443 -20.14 -23.49 -22.92
N SER A 444 -21.02 -24.38 -22.46
CA SER A 444 -20.93 -25.83 -22.68
C SER A 444 -22.06 -26.56 -21.94
N MET A 445 -23.30 -26.40 -22.43
CA MET A 445 -24.31 -27.46 -22.31
C MET A 445 -25.16 -27.41 -23.58
N GLN A 446 -24.60 -27.90 -24.68
CA GLN A 446 -25.38 -28.39 -25.81
C GLN A 446 -25.29 -29.91 -25.79
N SER A 447 -26.38 -30.52 -25.36
CA SER A 447 -26.74 -31.89 -25.68
C SER A 447 -27.35 -31.89 -27.08
N ASP A 448 -26.74 -32.56 -28.06
CA ASP A 448 -27.48 -33.31 -29.07
C ASP A 448 -26.57 -34.29 -29.84
N ASP A 449 -27.24 -35.30 -30.38
CA ASP A 449 -26.81 -36.65 -30.74
C ASP A 449 -25.92 -36.83 -31.98
N GLY A 450 -25.37 -38.04 -32.05
CA GLY A 450 -24.39 -38.53 -33.00
C GLY A 450 -24.70 -38.44 -34.50
N GLY A 451 -23.63 -38.35 -35.29
CA GLY A 451 -23.62 -38.65 -36.73
C GLY A 451 -22.30 -38.26 -37.41
N PRO A 452 -21.53 -39.19 -38.03
CA PRO A 452 -20.19 -38.94 -38.53
C PRO A 452 -20.13 -38.54 -40.01
N LEU A 453 -18.95 -38.05 -40.42
CA LEU A 453 -18.41 -37.79 -41.79
C LEU A 453 -18.43 -36.29 -42.21
N SER A 454 -17.24 -35.70 -42.38
CA SER A 454 -16.57 -35.65 -43.69
C SER A 454 -15.33 -34.73 -43.68
N LEU A 455 -14.26 -35.24 -44.29
CA LEU A 455 -13.00 -34.56 -44.62
C LEU A 455 -13.18 -33.59 -45.80
N LYS A 456 -12.66 -32.35 -45.71
CA LYS A 456 -11.84 -31.65 -46.74
C LYS A 456 -11.53 -30.21 -46.29
N ASN A 457 -10.29 -29.80 -46.04
CA ASN A 457 -9.17 -29.49 -46.96
C ASN A 457 -9.17 -28.02 -47.45
N LYS A 458 -7.99 -27.38 -47.30
CA LYS A 458 -7.38 -26.40 -48.25
C LYS A 458 -7.97 -24.97 -48.22
N VAL A 459 -7.26 -23.83 -48.24
CA VAL A 459 -5.85 -23.35 -48.18
C VAL A 459 -5.92 -21.81 -48.31
N GLU A 460 -4.86 -21.14 -47.85
CA GLU A 460 -4.38 -19.77 -48.20
C GLU A 460 -5.33 -18.55 -48.15
N ALA A 461 -4.89 -17.55 -47.41
CA ALA A 461 -4.69 -16.21 -47.98
C ALA A 461 -3.64 -15.44 -47.17
N THR A 462 -2.44 -15.36 -47.72
CA THR A 462 -1.38 -14.39 -47.39
C THR A 462 -1.83 -13.00 -47.83
N TYR A 463 -1.68 -11.96 -46.99
CA TYR A 463 -1.42 -10.61 -47.50
C TYR A 463 -0.59 -9.76 -46.52
N ASN A 464 0.44 -9.16 -47.12
CA ASN A 464 1.40 -8.21 -46.58
C ASN A 464 0.81 -6.83 -46.27
N GLY A 465 1.55 -6.08 -45.45
CA GLY A 465 1.60 -4.61 -45.46
C GLY A 465 0.90 -3.98 -44.26
N GLY A 466 1.42 -2.97 -43.58
CA GLY A 466 2.64 -2.20 -43.76
C GLY A 466 2.79 -1.28 -42.54
N ALA A 467 4.03 -0.90 -42.27
CA ALA A 467 4.38 0.00 -41.19
C ALA A 467 3.79 1.40 -41.38
N ALA A 468 3.35 2.02 -40.28
CA ALA A 468 3.17 3.47 -40.18
C ALA A 468 3.58 3.95 -38.78
N LEU A 469 4.71 4.65 -38.74
CA LEU A 469 5.21 5.48 -37.66
C LEU A 469 4.45 6.81 -37.63
N THR A 470 3.93 7.22 -36.47
CA THR A 470 3.67 8.62 -36.11
C THR A 470 3.84 8.75 -34.59
N SER A 471 4.99 9.19 -34.08
CA SER A 471 5.46 10.58 -33.93
C SER A 471 4.57 11.43 -33.02
N SER A 472 4.93 11.40 -31.74
CA SER A 472 4.57 12.31 -30.65
C SER A 472 5.05 13.74 -30.88
N LEU A 473 4.23 14.75 -30.52
CA LEU A 473 4.68 16.13 -30.37
C LEU A 473 4.11 16.74 -29.09
N THR A 474 5.03 17.13 -28.21
CA THR A 474 4.84 17.71 -26.88
C THR A 474 4.79 19.24 -26.90
N LEU A 475 4.14 19.77 -25.87
CA LEU A 475 4.01 21.18 -25.49
C LEU A 475 5.35 21.94 -25.37
N VAL A 476 5.30 23.24 -25.66
CA VAL A 476 6.21 24.26 -25.11
C VAL A 476 5.38 25.47 -24.66
N VAL A 477 5.49 25.83 -23.38
CA VAL A 477 4.99 27.08 -22.78
C VAL A 477 6.21 27.89 -22.33
N PRO A 478 6.39 29.16 -22.73
CA PRO A 478 7.45 29.99 -22.18
C PRO A 478 6.95 30.87 -21.04
N LEU A 479 7.70 30.87 -19.94
CA LEU A 479 7.59 31.80 -18.82
C LEU A 479 8.77 32.80 -18.94
N LEU A 480 8.50 34.09 -19.14
CA LEU A 480 9.53 35.13 -19.20
C LEU A 480 9.24 36.27 -18.19
N LEU A 481 10.12 36.32 -17.19
CA LEU A 481 10.87 37.47 -16.64
C LEU A 481 10.17 38.85 -16.58
N VAL A 482 9.97 39.33 -15.34
CA VAL A 482 9.89 40.76 -15.03
C VAL A 482 11.13 41.14 -14.21
N LEU A 483 12.05 41.85 -14.88
CA LEU A 483 13.14 42.64 -14.28
C LEU A 483 12.55 43.96 -13.75
N HIS A 484 12.80 44.30 -12.49
CA HIS A 484 12.63 45.67 -12.02
C HIS A 484 13.98 46.28 -11.59
N ARG A 485 14.34 47.34 -12.33
CA ARG A 485 15.39 48.33 -12.06
C ARG A 485 15.28 48.93 -10.66
N ILE A 486 16.43 49.13 -10.02
CA ILE A 486 16.63 50.05 -8.91
C ILE A 486 17.33 51.29 -9.48
N THR A 487 16.72 52.46 -9.28
CA THR A 487 17.39 53.76 -9.11
C THR A 487 17.46 54.06 -7.63
#